data_AF-T5KQY4-F1
#
_entry.id   AF-T5KQY4-F1
#
_cell.length_a   1.000
_cell.length_b   1.000
_cell.length_c   1.000
_cell.angle_alpha   90.00
_cell.angle_beta   90.00
_cell.angle_gamma   90.00
#
_symmetry.space_group_name_H-M   'P 1'
#
loop_
_entity.id
_entity.type
_entity.pdbx_description
1 polymer ?
#
loop_
_entity_poly.entity_id
_entity_poly.type
_entity_poly.pdbx_seq_one_letter_code
_entity_poly.pdbx_strand_id
1 'polypeptide(L)'
;MSAENARRNVRILTWIGFATGVIGGVLIAFPNVIGLASPWVQLALGVATLVLAFRARKIGMTEIEGFDGRLSLAAALLGFLILFFAGQAAFGILVAVAN
;
A
#
# COMPACT_ATOMS: atom_id res chain seq x y z
N MET A 1 21.31 13.03 -8.18
CA MET A 1 21.51 12.02 -7.10
C MET A 1 22.46 10.95 -7.67
N SER A 2 23.34 10.34 -6.87
CA SER A 2 24.17 9.24 -7.42
C SER A 2 23.28 8.02 -7.72
N ALA A 3 23.61 7.24 -8.75
CA ALA A 3 22.85 6.05 -9.13
C ALA A 3 22.70 5.05 -7.97
N GLU A 4 23.67 5.01 -7.06
CA GLU A 4 23.62 4.19 -5.85
C GLU A 4 22.58 4.67 -4.83
N ASN A 5 22.49 5.99 -4.64
CA ASN A 5 21.45 6.58 -3.78
C ASN A 5 20.04 6.36 -4.35
N ALA A 6 19.89 6.40 -5.68
CA ALA A 6 18.63 6.10 -6.36
C ALA A 6 18.20 4.63 -6.14
N ARG A 7 19.11 3.67 -6.36
CA ARG A 7 18.86 2.24 -6.09
C ARG A 7 18.49 1.98 -4.63
N ARG A 8 19.21 2.58 -3.69
CA ARG A 8 18.91 2.45 -2.25
C ARG A 8 17.53 3.00 -1.90
N ASN A 9 17.17 4.18 -2.41
CA ASN A 9 15.86 4.78 -2.16
C ASN A 9 14.72 3.93 -2.72
N VAL A 10 14.86 3.42 -3.95
CA VAL A 10 13.87 2.51 -4.55
C VAL A 10 13.70 1.26 -3.70
N ARG A 11 14.81 0.62 -3.29
CA ARG A 11 14.77 -0.56 -2.43
C ARG A 11 14.03 -0.30 -1.11
N ILE A 12 14.34 0.80 -0.43
CA ILE A 12 13.68 1.17 0.83
C ILE A 12 12.19 1.41 0.61
N LEU A 13 11.82 2.21 -0.39
CA LEU A 13 10.41 2.53 -0.69
C LEU A 13 9.61 1.26 -1.05
N THR A 14 10.22 0.35 -1.81
CA THR A 14 9.57 -0.91 -2.18
C THR A 14 9.40 -1.84 -0.99
N TRP A 15 10.41 -2.00 -0.12
CA TRP A 15 10.31 -2.85 1.05
C TRP A 15 9.33 -2.30 2.09
N ILE A 16 9.33 -0.98 2.32
CA ILE A 16 8.36 -0.35 3.23
C ILE A 16 6.96 -0.48 2.63
N GLY A 17 6.77 -0.20 1.34
CA GLY A 17 5.48 -0.35 0.67
C GLY A 17 4.96 -1.78 0.72
N PHE A 18 5.85 -2.77 0.57
CA PHE A 18 5.48 -4.17 0.70
C PHE A 18 5.09 -4.53 2.14
N ALA A 19 5.86 -4.07 3.14
CA ALA A 19 5.55 -4.29 4.54
C ALA A 19 4.20 -3.65 4.93
N THR A 20 3.92 -2.41 4.51
CA THR A 20 2.63 -1.75 4.76
C THR A 20 1.48 -2.50 4.09
N GLY A 21 1.71 -3.01 2.88
CA GLY A 21 0.72 -3.81 2.17
C GLY A 21 0.44 -5.15 2.87
N VAL A 22 1.47 -5.84 3.34
CA VAL A 22 1.30 -7.08 4.11
C VAL A 22 0.52 -6.83 5.40
N ILE A 23 0.84 -5.78 6.14
CA ILE A 23 0.11 -5.41 7.37
C ILE A 23 -1.36 -5.11 7.05
N GLY A 24 -1.63 -4.33 5.99
CA GLY A 24 -2.99 -4.04 5.56
C GLY A 24 -3.77 -5.29 5.15
N GLY A 25 -3.13 -6.23 4.44
CA GLY A 25 -3.70 -7.52 4.09
C GLY A 25 -4.01 -8.40 5.30
N VAL A 26 -3.12 -8.43 6.30
CA VAL A 26 -3.36 -9.14 7.56
C VAL A 26 -4.55 -8.54 8.31
N LEU A 27 -4.65 -7.21 8.37
CA LEU A 27 -5.80 -6.56 9.02
C LEU A 27 -7.12 -6.86 8.31
N ILE A 28 -7.12 -7.01 6.98
CA ILE A 28 -8.29 -7.45 6.22
C ILE A 28 -8.67 -8.90 6.59
N ALA A 29 -7.69 -9.79 6.72
CA ALA A 29 -7.93 -11.18 7.11
C ALA A 29 -8.40 -11.32 8.57
N PHE A 30 -7.96 -10.42 9.45
CA PHE A 30 -8.29 -10.40 10.87
C PHE A 30 -8.90 -9.05 11.29
N PRO A 31 -10.12 -8.72 10.82
CA PRO A 31 -10.69 -7.39 11.00
C PRO A 31 -10.99 -7.04 12.46
N ASN A 32 -11.19 -8.05 13.32
CA ASN A 32 -11.55 -7.87 14.72
C ASN A 32 -10.39 -7.41 15.63
N VAL A 33 -9.14 -7.42 15.14
CA VAL A 33 -7.95 -7.10 15.96
C VAL A 33 -7.99 -5.67 16.50
N ILE A 34 -8.60 -4.73 15.76
CA ILE A 34 -8.70 -3.32 16.14
C ILE A 34 -10.14 -2.77 16.09
N GLY A 35 -11.13 -3.68 16.10
CA GLY A 35 -12.57 -3.34 16.19
C GLY A 35 -13.09 -2.42 15.07
N LEU A 36 -14.00 -1.50 15.42
CA LEU A 36 -14.63 -0.58 14.46
C LEU A 36 -13.64 0.38 13.77
N ALA A 37 -12.44 0.57 14.33
CA ALA A 37 -11.40 1.39 13.70
C ALA A 37 -10.71 0.68 12.51
N SER A 38 -10.92 -0.64 12.36
CA SER A 38 -10.19 -1.49 11.42
C SER A 38 -10.26 -1.02 9.97
N PRO A 39 -11.44 -0.73 9.40
CA PRO A 39 -11.53 -0.33 8.00
C PRO A 39 -10.81 0.99 7.72
N TRP A 40 -10.81 1.94 8.66
CA TRP A 40 -10.14 3.24 8.50
C TRP A 40 -8.62 3.10 8.50
N VAL A 41 -8.08 2.25 9.38
CA VAL A 41 -6.64 1.95 9.43
C VAL A 41 -6.21 1.21 8.17
N GLN A 42 -7.00 0.23 7.72
CA GLN A 42 -6.73 -0.49 6.47
C GLN A 42 -6.75 0.45 5.27
N LEU A 43 -7.70 1.39 5.19
CA LEU A 43 -7.72 2.41 4.14
C LEU A 43 -6.44 3.25 4.14
N ALA A 44 -6.02 3.74 5.30
CA ALA A 44 -4.78 4.51 5.43
C ALA A 44 -3.55 3.71 4.98
N LEU A 45 -3.46 2.43 5.35
CA LEU A 45 -2.38 1.53 4.93
C LEU A 45 -2.42 1.23 3.43
N GLY A 46 -3.60 1.08 2.84
CA GLY A 46 -3.80 0.92 1.40
C GLY A 46 -3.31 2.14 0.62
N VAL A 47 -3.69 3.36 1.04
CA VAL A 47 -3.18 4.61 0.45
C VAL A 47 -1.66 4.71 0.59
N ALA A 48 -1.12 4.47 1.79
CA ALA A 48 0.32 4.54 2.04
C ALA A 48 1.08 3.57 1.12
N THR A 49 0.59 2.34 0.98
CA THR A 49 1.17 1.31 0.12
C THR A 49 1.19 1.76 -1.34
N LEU A 50 0.09 2.32 -1.86
CA LEU A 50 0.03 2.86 -3.22
C LEU A 50 1.03 4.00 -3.41
N VAL A 51 1.04 4.98 -2.52
CA VAL A 51 1.94 6.13 -2.61
C VAL A 51 3.40 5.68 -2.65
N LEU A 52 3.79 4.75 -1.77
CA LEU A 52 5.15 4.21 -1.73
C LEU A 52 5.50 3.44 -3.01
N ALA A 53 4.57 2.62 -3.52
CA ALA A 53 4.75 1.87 -4.76
C ALA A 53 4.95 2.80 -5.97
N PHE A 54 4.10 3.83 -6.12
CA PHE A 54 4.22 4.80 -7.20
C PHE A 54 5.46 5.69 -7.07
N ARG A 55 5.86 6.07 -5.85
CA ARG A 55 7.11 6.80 -5.62
C ARG A 55 8.34 5.97 -5.99
N ALA A 56 8.38 4.69 -5.60
CA ALA A 56 9.45 3.78 -5.98
C ALA A 56 9.54 3.63 -7.51
N ARG A 57 8.38 3.50 -8.18
CA ARG A 57 8.31 3.41 -9.64
C ARG A 57 8.77 4.70 -10.33
N LYS A 58 8.35 5.87 -9.83
CA LYS A 58 8.78 7.16 -10.37
C LYS A 58 10.31 7.28 -10.35
N ILE A 59 10.93 7.06 -9.19
CA ILE A 59 12.38 7.16 -9.02
C ILE A 59 13.10 6.10 -9.87
N GLY A 60 12.60 4.86 -9.88
CA GLY A 60 13.18 3.78 -10.66
C GLY A 60 13.20 4.07 -12.16
N MET A 61 12.10 4.55 -12.72
CA MET A 61 12.03 4.87 -14.15
C MET A 61 12.89 6.07 -14.56
N THR A 62 13.08 7.06 -13.68
CA THR A 62 13.81 8.30 -14.02
C THR A 62 15.30 8.23 -13.72
N GLU A 63 15.72 7.43 -12.75
CA GLU A 63 17.09 7.48 -12.21
C GLU A 63 17.86 6.16 -12.30
N ILE A 64 17.22 5.07 -12.75
CA ILE A 64 17.85 3.74 -12.84
C ILE A 64 17.68 3.19 -14.27
N GLU A 65 18.79 3.06 -14.98
CA GLU A 65 18.82 2.40 -16.29
C GLU A 65 18.52 0.90 -16.12
N GLY A 66 17.57 0.37 -16.91
CA GLY A 66 17.15 -1.04 -16.82
C GLY A 66 16.25 -1.38 -15.62
N PHE A 67 15.52 -0.42 -15.05
CA PHE A 67 14.64 -0.65 -13.90
C PHE A 67 13.56 -1.72 -14.15
N ASP A 68 13.57 -2.78 -13.32
CA ASP A 68 12.49 -3.76 -13.26
C ASP A 68 11.36 -3.27 -12.32
N GLY A 69 10.27 -2.79 -12.93
CA GLY A 69 9.11 -2.25 -12.22
C GLY A 69 8.09 -3.29 -11.72
N ARG A 70 8.34 -4.60 -11.85
CA ARG A 70 7.37 -5.64 -11.46
C ARG A 70 7.05 -5.63 -9.97
N LEU A 71 8.05 -5.41 -9.12
CA LEU A 71 7.85 -5.42 -7.67
C LEU A 71 7.05 -4.20 -7.18
N SER A 72 7.27 -3.02 -7.78
CA SER A 72 6.46 -1.83 -7.49
C SER A 72 5.03 -1.99 -8.01
N LEU A 73 4.83 -2.67 -9.15
CA LEU A 73 3.50 -3.04 -9.63
C LEU A 73 2.79 -4.00 -8.66
N ALA A 74 3.47 -5.03 -8.17
CA ALA A 74 2.90 -5.96 -7.19
C ALA A 74 2.49 -5.26 -5.89
N ALA A 75 3.33 -4.35 -5.38
CA ALA A 75 2.99 -3.51 -4.24
C ALA A 75 1.80 -2.59 -4.52
N ALA A 76 1.69 -2.03 -5.73
CA ALA A 76 0.54 -1.21 -6.11
C ALA A 76 -0.76 -2.03 -6.17
N LEU A 77 -0.72 -3.24 -6.73
CA LEU A 77 -1.88 -4.16 -6.74
C LEU A 77 -2.31 -4.52 -5.31
N LEU A 78 -1.34 -4.77 -4.43
CA LEU A 78 -1.60 -5.05 -3.01
C LEU A 78 -2.28 -3.84 -2.33
N GLY A 79 -1.76 -2.63 -2.53
CA GLY A 79 -2.36 -1.40 -2.01
C GLY A 79 -3.79 -1.17 -2.53
N PHE A 80 -4.04 -1.47 -3.80
CA PHE A 80 -5.37 -1.38 -4.40
C PHE A 80 -6.35 -2.39 -3.78
N LEU A 81 -5.95 -3.65 -3.64
CA LEU A 81 -6.78 -4.67 -2.99
C LEU A 81 -7.16 -4.25 -1.57
N ILE A 82 -6.20 -3.72 -0.82
CA ILE A 82 -6.46 -3.25 0.54
C ILE A 82 -7.51 -2.16 0.56
N LEU A 83 -7.34 -1.13 -0.28
CA LEU A 83 -8.32 -0.05 -0.42
C LEU A 83 -9.71 -0.54 -0.81
N PHE A 84 -9.77 -1.48 -1.75
CA PHE A 84 -11.03 -2.01 -2.22
C PHE A 84 -11.82 -2.70 -1.10
N PHE A 85 -11.21 -3.67 -0.42
CA PHE A 85 -11.87 -4.42 0.65
C PHE A 85 -12.16 -3.56 1.87
N ALA A 86 -11.22 -2.71 2.28
CA ALA A 86 -11.42 -1.79 3.40
C ALA A 86 -12.53 -0.77 3.10
N GLY A 87 -12.63 -0.32 1.84
CA GLY A 87 -13.71 0.57 1.40
C GLY A 87 -15.09 -0.07 1.50
N GLN A 88 -15.22 -1.35 1.11
CA GLN A 88 -16.48 -2.09 1.28
C GLN A 88 -16.86 -2.22 2.75
N ALA A 89 -15.89 -2.55 3.62
CA ALA A 89 -16.12 -2.68 5.06
C ALA A 89 -16.50 -1.34 5.71
N ALA A 90 -15.80 -0.25 5.38
CA ALA A 90 -16.12 1.09 5.88
C ALA A 90 -17.51 1.54 5.42
N PHE A 91 -17.85 1.30 4.15
CA PHE A 91 -19.18 1.61 3.62
C PHE A 91 -20.28 0.83 4.35
N GLY A 92 -20.06 -0.47 4.64
CA GLY A 92 -20.99 -1.28 5.43
C GLY A 92 -21.25 -0.69 6.82
N ILE A 93 -20.22 -0.18 7.50
CA ILE A 93 -20.37 0.52 8.79
C ILE A 93 -21.19 1.80 8.62
N LEU A 94 -20.88 2.62 7.61
CA LEU A 94 -21.60 3.88 7.37
C LEU A 94 -23.09 3.64 7.08
N VAL A 95 -23.42 2.62 6.30
CA VAL A 95 -24.81 2.22 6.02
C VAL A 95 -25.51 1.73 7.28
N ALA A 96 -24.83 0.96 8.14
CA ALA A 96 -25.40 0.49 9.40
C ALA A 96 -25.64 1.62 10.42
N VAL A 97 -24.87 2.71 10.34
CA VAL A 97 -25.07 3.90 11.19
C VAL A 97 -26.16 4.84 10.63
N ALA A 98 -26.34 4.84 9.31
CA ALA A 98 -27.31 5.72 8.64
C ALA A 98 -28.76 5.20 8.68
N ASN A 99 -28.96 3.92 8.94
CA ASN A 99 -30.27 3.27 9.08
C ASN A 99 -30.62 3.01 10.55
#